data_AF-F3AV49-F1
#
_entry.id   AF-F3AV49-F1
#
_cell.length_a   1.000
_cell.length_b   1.000
_cell.length_c   1.000
_cell.angle_alpha   90.00
_cell.angle_beta   90.00
_cell.angle_gamma   90.00
#
_symmetry.space_group_name_H-M   'P 1'
#
loop_
_entity.id
_entity.type
_entity.pdbx_description
1 polymer ?
#
loop_
_entity_poly.entity_id
_entity_poly.type
_entity_poly.pdbx_seq_one_letter_code
_entity_poly.pdbx_strand_id
1 'polypeptide(L)'
;MQKQEFEERIERTVTDEQYKVIEEVYMWHPSIRNTSGKDEVAELYKSFGMTIFHDMLPRAKKAHELDELLRNAQREVQRIQEEIEELSCPTLRVEE
;
A
#
# COMPACT_ATOMS: atom_id res chain seq x y z
N MET A 1 -5.03 4.65 -7.87
CA MET A 1 -5.72 5.48 -8.89
C MET A 1 -5.80 4.63 -10.16
N GLN A 2 -6.66 4.91 -11.15
CA GLN A 2 -6.57 4.22 -12.45
C GLN A 2 -5.63 4.99 -13.38
N LYS A 3 -4.95 4.30 -14.32
CA LYS A 3 -4.02 4.93 -15.27
C LYS A 3 -4.66 6.07 -16.05
N GLN A 4 -5.84 5.83 -16.62
CA GLN A 4 -6.57 6.85 -17.37
C GLN A 4 -6.89 8.08 -16.48
N GLU A 5 -7.32 7.85 -15.24
CA GLU A 5 -7.57 8.91 -14.25
C GLU A 5 -6.33 9.79 -14.01
N PHE A 6 -5.14 9.16 -13.99
CA PHE A 6 -3.88 9.85 -13.81
C PHE A 6 -3.49 10.65 -15.06
N GLU A 7 -3.58 10.02 -16.25
CA GLU A 7 -3.28 10.65 -17.55
C GLU A 7 -4.17 11.87 -17.82
N GLU A 8 -5.47 11.77 -17.48
CA GLU A 8 -6.41 12.90 -17.56
C GLU A 8 -5.98 14.06 -16.65
N ARG A 9 -5.50 13.77 -15.43
CA ARG A 9 -5.02 14.81 -14.50
C ARG A 9 -3.75 15.49 -14.98
N ILE A 10 -2.84 14.75 -15.59
CA ILE A 10 -1.57 15.30 -16.09
C ILE A 10 -1.66 15.84 -17.52
N GLU A 11 -2.82 15.68 -18.18
CA GLU A 11 -3.08 16.06 -19.58
C GLU A 11 -2.05 15.46 -20.56
N ARG A 12 -1.53 14.27 -20.22
CA ARG A 12 -0.43 13.60 -20.92
C ARG A 12 -0.57 12.09 -20.77
N THR A 13 0.00 11.34 -21.71
CA THR A 13 0.08 9.88 -21.62
C THR A 13 1.38 9.42 -20.96
N VAL A 14 1.33 8.25 -20.33
CA VAL A 14 2.49 7.53 -19.79
C VAL A 14 2.50 6.09 -20.28
N THR A 15 3.68 5.50 -20.36
CA THR A 15 3.81 4.06 -20.64
C THR A 15 3.31 3.23 -19.47
N ASP A 16 2.99 1.96 -19.70
CA ASP A 16 2.57 1.04 -18.64
C ASP A 16 3.68 0.83 -17.61
N GLU A 17 4.94 0.80 -18.06
CA GLU A 17 6.12 0.69 -17.18
C GLU A 17 6.27 1.90 -16.27
N GLN A 18 6.07 3.12 -16.79
CA GLN A 18 6.08 4.34 -15.99
C GLN A 18 4.92 4.34 -15.01
N TYR A 19 3.73 3.95 -15.46
CA TYR A 19 2.55 3.92 -14.61
C TYR A 19 2.71 2.96 -13.43
N LYS A 20 3.31 1.77 -13.63
CA LYS A 20 3.63 0.83 -12.53
C LYS A 20 4.47 1.48 -11.43
N VAL A 21 5.47 2.30 -11.80
CA VAL A 21 6.31 3.02 -10.84
C VAL A 21 5.51 4.10 -10.09
N ILE A 22 4.70 4.86 -10.82
CA ILE A 22 3.84 5.91 -10.26
C ILE A 22 2.82 5.31 -9.29
N GLU A 23 2.20 4.19 -9.66
CA GLU A 23 1.22 3.49 -8.86
C GLU A 23 1.82 2.94 -7.56
N GLU A 24 3.01 2.34 -7.62
CA GLU A 24 3.72 1.86 -6.43
C GLU A 24 4.00 3.02 -5.45
N VAL A 25 4.48 4.15 -5.96
CA VAL A 25 4.73 5.36 -5.14
C VAL A 25 3.43 5.94 -4.58
N TYR A 26 2.37 6.01 -5.39
CA TYR A 26 1.07 6.52 -4.95
C TYR A 26 0.47 5.66 -3.82
N MET A 27 0.60 4.33 -3.89
CA MET A 27 0.01 3.43 -2.89
C MET A 27 0.82 3.37 -1.60
N TRP A 28 2.15 3.41 -1.68
CA TRP A 28 3.00 3.00 -0.57
C TRP A 28 3.95 4.06 -0.04
N HIS A 29 4.12 5.19 -0.74
CA HIS A 29 5.05 6.20 -0.26
C HIS A 29 4.47 6.94 0.96
N PRO A 30 5.16 6.96 2.12
CA PRO A 30 4.61 7.45 3.39
C PRO A 30 4.26 8.95 3.40
N SER A 31 4.83 9.73 2.47
CA SER A 31 4.56 11.16 2.34
C SER A 31 3.34 11.49 1.46
N ILE A 32 2.76 10.51 0.75
CA ILE A 32 1.56 10.73 -0.10
C ILE A 32 0.32 10.46 0.75
N ARG A 33 -0.55 11.45 0.89
CA ARG A 33 -1.69 11.39 1.83
C ARG A 33 -2.94 10.80 1.19
N ASN A 34 -3.70 9.96 1.91
CA ASN A 34 -4.89 9.28 1.37
C ASN A 34 -6.05 10.22 0.92
N THR A 35 -6.17 11.43 1.47
CA THR A 35 -7.27 12.37 1.16
C THR A 35 -6.99 13.30 -0.01
N SER A 36 -5.71 13.60 -0.31
CA SER A 36 -5.26 14.52 -1.37
C SER A 36 -4.27 13.87 -2.36
N GLY A 37 -3.95 12.59 -2.19
CA GLY A 37 -2.83 11.93 -2.85
C GLY A 37 -2.92 11.85 -4.36
N LYS A 38 -4.13 11.88 -4.94
CA LYS A 38 -4.31 11.88 -6.39
C LYS A 38 -3.79 13.16 -7.03
N ASP A 39 -4.11 14.30 -6.44
CA ASP A 39 -3.70 15.61 -6.94
C ASP A 39 -2.23 15.87 -6.61
N GLU A 40 -1.76 15.45 -5.43
CA GLU A 40 -0.34 15.51 -5.05
C GLU A 40 0.54 14.74 -6.03
N VAL A 41 0.15 13.50 -6.40
CA VAL A 41 0.91 12.67 -7.33
C VAL A 41 0.87 13.22 -8.76
N ALA A 42 -0.26 13.76 -9.19
CA ALA A 42 -0.34 14.46 -10.48
C ALA A 42 0.57 15.70 -10.50
N GLU A 43 0.58 16.50 -9.43
CA GLU A 43 1.41 17.71 -9.34
C GLU A 43 2.91 17.38 -9.29
N LEU A 44 3.31 16.33 -8.56
CA LEU A 44 4.68 15.82 -8.55
C LEU A 44 5.14 15.47 -9.97
N TYR A 45 4.29 14.81 -10.75
CA TYR A 45 4.61 14.46 -12.13
C TYR A 45 4.70 15.69 -13.03
N LYS A 46 3.77 16.65 -12.91
CA LYS A 46 3.80 17.90 -13.69
C LYS A 46 5.06 18.72 -13.39
N SER A 47 5.47 18.76 -12.13
CA SER A 47 6.63 19.54 -11.67
C SER A 47 7.98 18.87 -11.99
N PHE A 48 8.10 17.55 -11.83
CA PHE A 48 9.40 16.86 -11.85
C PHE A 48 9.49 15.69 -12.85
N GLY A 49 8.38 15.29 -13.46
CA GLY A 49 8.32 14.13 -14.35
C GLY A 49 8.62 12.82 -13.65
N MET A 50 9.14 11.83 -14.39
CA MET A 50 9.46 10.51 -13.83
C MET A 50 10.63 10.49 -12.84
N THR A 51 11.53 11.46 -12.88
CA THR A 51 12.74 11.48 -12.05
C THR A 51 12.40 11.42 -10.56
N ILE A 52 11.42 12.21 -10.11
CA ILE A 52 11.02 12.19 -8.69
C ILE A 52 10.44 10.84 -8.28
N PHE A 53 9.70 10.17 -9.16
CA PHE A 53 9.13 8.86 -8.87
C PHE A 53 10.19 7.77 -8.77
N HIS A 54 11.24 7.83 -9.59
CA HIS A 54 12.37 6.92 -9.45
C HIS A 54 13.13 7.13 -8.14
N ASP A 55 13.29 8.38 -7.68
CA ASP A 55 13.92 8.69 -6.40
C ASP A 55 13.06 8.24 -5.20
N MET A 56 11.73 8.35 -5.33
CA MET A 56 10.77 7.95 -4.28
C MET A 56 10.53 6.44 -4.24
N LEU A 57 10.72 5.73 -5.35
CA LEU A 57 10.38 4.30 -5.50
C LEU A 57 11.06 3.39 -4.45
N PRO A 58 12.37 3.51 -4.14
CA PRO A 58 13.00 2.66 -3.13
C PRO A 58 12.33 2.78 -1.76
N ARG A 59 11.91 3.99 -1.37
CA ARG A 59 11.23 4.24 -0.09
C ARG A 59 9.82 3.66 -0.10
N ALA A 60 9.08 3.82 -1.20
CA ALA A 60 7.75 3.23 -1.37
C ALA A 60 7.80 1.70 -1.26
N LYS A 61 8.73 1.05 -1.98
CA LYS A 61 8.93 -0.41 -1.90
C LYS A 61 9.27 -0.88 -0.49
N LYS A 62 10.13 -0.14 0.23
CA LYS A 62 10.47 -0.53 1.60
C LYS A 62 9.29 -0.38 2.55
N ALA A 63 8.48 0.66 2.39
CA ALA A 63 7.26 0.85 3.17
C ALA A 63 6.25 -0.27 2.91
N HIS A 64 6.07 -0.66 1.64
CA HIS A 64 5.22 -1.79 1.26
C HIS A 64 5.69 -3.10 1.90
N GLU A 65 6.98 -3.44 1.78
CA GLU A 65 7.56 -4.64 2.41
C GLU A 65 7.33 -4.67 3.93
N LEU A 66 7.52 -3.54 4.61
CA LEU A 66 7.28 -3.43 6.06
C LEU A 66 5.80 -3.58 6.42
N ASP A 67 4.89 -3.04 5.60
CA ASP A 67 3.45 -3.21 5.80
C ASP A 67 3.03 -4.68 5.62
N GLU A 68 3.56 -5.38 4.62
CA GLU A 68 3.33 -6.82 4.44
C GLU A 68 3.82 -7.63 5.65
N LEU A 69 5.04 -7.34 6.13
CA LEU A 69 5.60 -7.98 7.32
C LEU A 69 4.74 -7.71 8.56
N LEU A 70 4.29 -6.47 8.75
CA LEU A 70 3.41 -6.09 9.86
C LEU A 70 2.09 -6.87 9.79
N ARG A 71 1.44 -6.92 8.63
CA ARG A 71 0.19 -7.67 8.45
C ARG A 71 0.36 -9.17 8.71
N ASN A 72 1.48 -9.75 8.29
CA ASN A 72 1.81 -11.15 8.57
C ASN A 72 2.00 -11.39 10.07
N ALA A 73 2.77 -10.53 10.74
CA ALA A 73 3.01 -10.62 12.17
C ALA A 73 1.70 -10.46 12.98
N GLN A 74 0.82 -9.53 12.58
CA GLN A 74 -0.49 -9.35 13.21
C GLN A 74 -1.39 -10.57 13.07
N ARG A 75 -1.40 -11.21 11.89
CA ARG A 75 -2.12 -12.48 11.69
C ARG A 75 -1.59 -13.58 12.60
N GLU A 76 -0.28 -13.66 12.79
CA GLU A 76 0.31 -14.64 13.68
C GLU A 76 -0.01 -14.36 15.15
N VAL A 77 0.01 -13.09 15.58
CA VAL A 77 -0.45 -12.69 16.91
C VAL A 77 -1.91 -13.10 17.12
N GLN A 78 -2.77 -12.89 16.12
CA GLN A 78 -4.18 -13.26 16.20
C GLN A 78 -4.35 -14.78 16.34
N ARG A 79 -3.64 -15.58 15.53
CA ARG A 79 -3.66 -17.05 15.62
C ARG A 79 -3.26 -17.54 17.02
N ILE A 80 -2.19 -16.98 17.57
CA ILE A 80 -1.70 -17.35 18.91
C ILE A 80 -2.72 -16.95 20.00
N GLN A 81 -3.35 -15.78 19.86
CA GLN A 81 -4.38 -15.33 20.79
C GLN A 81 -5.60 -16.26 20.78
N GLU A 82 -6.04 -16.71 19.60
CA GLU A 82 -7.11 -17.71 19.44
C GLU A 82 -6.75 -19.03 20.14
N GLU A 83 -5.51 -19.54 19.97
CA GLU A 83 -5.04 -20.75 20.66
C GLU A 83 -5.02 -20.62 22.18
N ILE A 84 -4.64 -19.44 22.71
CA ILE A 84 -4.67 -19.15 24.15
C ILE A 84 -6.12 -19.15 24.67
N GLU A 85 -7.05 -18.56 23.91
CA GLU A 85 -8.46 -18.51 24.28
C GLU A 85 -9.11 -19.89 24.29
N GLU A 86 -8.82 -20.74 23.30
CA GLU A 86 -9.28 -22.13 23.25
C GLU A 86 -8.80 -22.94 24.46
N LEU A 87 -7.55 -22.74 24.91
CA LEU A 87 -7.03 -23.40 26.11
C LEU A 87 -7.64 -22.85 27.40
N SER A 88 -7.94 -21.55 27.44
CA SER A 88 -8.45 -20.86 28.64
C SER A 88 -9.96 -21.04 28.85
N CYS A 89 -10.72 -21.25 27.77
CA CYS A 89 -12.15 -21.51 27.79
C CYS A 89 -12.44 -22.87 27.13
N PRO A 90 -12.32 -23.99 27.88
CA PRO A 90 -12.79 -25.28 27.40
C PRO A 90 -14.33 -25.27 27.40
N THR A 91 -14.99 -24.63 26.44
CA THR A 91 -16.42 -24.80 26.26
C THR A 91 -16.69 -26.21 25.78
N LEU A 92 -17.13 -27.04 26.74
CA LEU A 92 -18.22 -28.01 26.61
C LEU A 92 -18.46 -28.49 25.17
N ARG A 93 -17.58 -29.35 24.66
CA ARG A 93 -18.05 -30.41 23.76
C ARG A 93 -18.89 -31.34 24.63
N VAL A 94 -20.15 -30.97 24.84
CA VAL A 94 -21.17 -31.95 25.18
C VAL A 94 -21.33 -32.77 23.92
N GLU A 95 -20.71 -33.94 23.90
CA GLU A 95 -21.07 -34.98 22.95
C GLU A 95 -22.49 -35.45 23.33
N GLU A 96 -23.46 -35.18 22.46
CA GLU A 96 -24.73 -35.93 22.38
C GLU A 96 -24.75 -36.73 21.07
#